data_AF-A0A1I2MHW3-F1
#
_entry.id   AF-A0A1I2MHW3-F1
#
_cell.length_a   1.000
_cell.length_b   1.000
_cell.length_c   1.000
_cell.angle_alpha   90.00
_cell.angle_beta   90.00
_cell.angle_gamma   90.00
#
_symmetry.space_group_name_H-M   'P 1'
#
loop_
_entity.id
_entity.type
_entity.pdbx_description
1 polymer ?
#
loop_
_entity_poly.entity_id
_entity_poly.type
_entity_poly.pdbx_seq_one_letter_code
_entity_poly.pdbx_strand_id
1 'polypeptide(L)'
;MSYVRLDGLPRTPRWTPAQAVTYALGEVGSPDKDYFRMCDHFAGAWVWGYGGSGYTSAIAHWHAVPASFRHPGNGDPPAGALLFWEIGEYGHAALAVAPGQAASTDIRRKGKVDLVPIGEVHRRWGAVYLGWTAPYLAAAWGRNPHEPRAVPRPAIHLASVVDAARKDPAAPQGSAAHRAEVRIVERALAAEGLLAARWVDGSFGSRTVDAYSGWQHRCGLTGSPAQHGSAADGIPGRTTLARLGAKHGFDVA
;
A
#
# COMPACT_ATOMS: atom_id res chain seq x y z
N MET A 1 9.84 -7.82 1.94
CA MET A 1 8.66 -7.92 1.07
C MET A 1 8.95 -8.98 0.03
N SER A 2 8.10 -10.01 -0.10
CA SER A 2 8.23 -11.02 -1.15
C SER A 2 7.48 -10.56 -2.40
N TYR A 3 8.08 -10.80 -3.56
CA TYR A 3 7.48 -10.51 -4.86
C TYR A 3 6.87 -11.77 -5.47
N VAL A 4 5.84 -11.59 -6.30
CA VAL A 4 5.21 -12.66 -7.05
C VAL A 4 6.25 -13.34 -7.96
N ARG A 5 6.17 -14.66 -8.08
CA ARG A 5 7.04 -15.41 -9.00
C ARG A 5 6.51 -15.30 -10.42
N LEU A 6 7.42 -15.29 -11.39
CA LEU A 6 7.11 -15.17 -12.82
C LEU A 6 7.31 -16.49 -13.57
N ASP A 7 7.64 -17.56 -12.86
CA ASP A 7 7.98 -18.85 -13.45
C ASP A 7 6.79 -19.47 -14.21
N GLY A 8 7.05 -19.99 -15.40
CA GLY A 8 6.05 -20.71 -16.21
C GLY A 8 5.02 -19.82 -16.91
N LEU A 9 5.08 -18.49 -16.77
CA LEU A 9 4.18 -17.59 -17.49
C LEU A 9 4.39 -17.71 -19.01
N PRO A 10 3.31 -17.68 -19.82
CA PRO A 10 3.41 -17.80 -21.28
C PRO A 10 4.08 -16.58 -21.92
N ARG A 11 4.17 -15.48 -21.17
CA ARG A 11 4.89 -14.27 -21.56
C ARG A 11 5.57 -13.67 -20.34
N THR A 12 6.87 -13.43 -20.45
CA THR A 12 7.62 -12.66 -19.45
C THR A 12 7.16 -11.20 -19.49
N PRO A 13 6.73 -10.62 -18.36
CA PRO A 13 6.42 -9.19 -18.29
C PRO A 13 7.61 -8.31 -18.69
N ARG A 14 7.35 -7.10 -19.21
CA ARG A 14 8.43 -6.15 -19.59
C ARG A 14 9.17 -5.60 -18.39
N TRP A 15 8.50 -5.56 -17.24
CA TRP A 15 9.03 -5.07 -15.98
C TRP A 15 8.98 -6.15 -14.91
N THR A 16 9.97 -6.14 -14.03
CA THR A 16 9.97 -6.98 -12.83
C THR A 16 8.80 -6.63 -11.90
N PRO A 17 8.39 -7.51 -10.98
CA PRO A 17 7.38 -7.18 -9.99
C PRO A 17 7.72 -5.93 -9.16
N ALA A 18 9.00 -5.72 -8.84
CA ALA A 18 9.46 -4.53 -8.13
C ALA A 18 9.24 -3.25 -8.94
N GLN A 19 9.55 -3.28 -10.24
CA GLN A 19 9.28 -2.18 -11.15
C GLN A 19 7.78 -1.93 -11.34
N ALA A 20 6.96 -2.98 -11.46
CA ALA A 20 5.51 -2.84 -11.56
C ALA A 20 4.91 -2.17 -10.33
N VAL A 21 5.33 -2.59 -9.13
CA VAL A 21 4.95 -1.94 -7.86
C VAL A 21 5.44 -0.49 -7.81
N THR A 22 6.67 -0.22 -8.25
CA THR A 22 7.24 1.13 -8.28
C THR A 22 6.41 2.05 -9.17
N TYR A 23 6.05 1.58 -10.36
CA TYR A 23 5.20 2.32 -11.29
C TYR A 23 3.81 2.57 -10.69
N ALA A 24 3.16 1.53 -10.16
CA ALA A 24 1.82 1.64 -9.58
C ALA A 24 1.77 2.63 -8.40
N LEU A 25 2.80 2.65 -7.55
CA LEU A 25 2.92 3.64 -6.47
C LEU A 25 3.17 5.06 -7.01
N GLY A 26 3.83 5.19 -8.16
CA GLY A 26 3.99 6.47 -8.83
C GLY A 26 2.66 7.08 -9.26
N GLU A 27 1.78 6.26 -9.80
CA GLU A 27 0.45 6.66 -10.25
C GLU A 27 -0.49 7.06 -9.10
N VAL A 28 -0.24 6.61 -7.87
CA VAL A 28 -0.99 7.07 -6.68
C VAL A 28 -0.77 8.57 -6.43
N GLY A 29 0.46 9.04 -6.63
CA GLY A 29 0.86 10.43 -6.39
C GLY A 29 0.65 11.33 -7.60
N SER A 30 1.16 10.92 -8.76
CA SER A 30 1.16 11.72 -10.00
C SER A 30 0.73 10.85 -11.18
N PRO A 31 -0.57 10.57 -11.32
CA PRO A 31 -1.06 9.70 -12.38
C PRO A 31 -0.78 10.30 -13.76
N ASP A 32 -0.34 9.48 -14.70
CA ASP A 32 -0.04 9.88 -16.07
C ASP A 32 -1.30 10.16 -16.90
N LYS A 33 -2.46 9.67 -16.45
CA LYS A 33 -3.76 9.85 -17.09
C LYS A 33 -4.93 9.74 -16.12
N ASP A 34 -6.14 9.89 -16.67
CA ASP A 34 -7.38 9.52 -16.00
C ASP A 34 -7.65 8.02 -16.21
N TYR A 35 -7.74 7.26 -15.12
CA TYR A 35 -7.96 5.80 -15.15
C TYR A 35 -9.42 5.39 -14.97
N PHE A 36 -10.38 6.30 -15.19
CA PHE A 36 -11.79 6.00 -14.93
C PHE A 36 -12.25 4.76 -15.71
N ARG A 37 -12.68 3.72 -14.98
CA ARG A 37 -13.12 2.41 -15.52
C ARG A 37 -12.03 1.63 -16.27
N MET A 38 -10.75 1.89 -15.97
CA MET A 38 -9.60 1.26 -16.62
C MET A 38 -8.87 0.27 -15.71
N CYS A 39 -9.56 -0.39 -14.77
CA CYS A 39 -8.92 -1.21 -13.72
C CYS A 39 -8.04 -2.33 -14.29
N ASP A 40 -8.54 -3.07 -15.29
CA ASP A 40 -7.76 -4.14 -15.94
C ASP A 40 -6.67 -3.60 -16.87
N HIS A 41 -6.91 -2.47 -17.52
CA HIS A 41 -5.86 -1.79 -18.29
C HIS A 41 -4.71 -1.36 -17.37
N PHE A 42 -5.01 -0.74 -16.23
CA PHE A 42 -4.02 -0.35 -15.24
C PHE A 42 -3.28 -1.57 -14.68
N ALA A 43 -3.98 -2.45 -13.97
CA ALA A 43 -3.37 -3.55 -13.22
C ALA A 43 -2.86 -4.66 -14.13
N GLY A 44 -3.64 -5.05 -15.14
CA GLY A 44 -3.37 -6.16 -16.05
C GLY A 44 -2.51 -5.81 -17.25
N ALA A 45 -2.02 -4.56 -17.39
CA ALA A 45 -1.13 -4.20 -18.49
C ALA A 45 -0.21 -3.01 -18.23
N TRP A 46 -0.76 -1.86 -17.86
CA TRP A 46 -0.05 -0.59 -17.83
C TRP A 46 1.09 -0.61 -16.81
N VAL A 47 0.83 -1.14 -15.61
CA VAL A 47 1.86 -1.37 -14.57
C VAL A 47 2.88 -2.45 -14.93
N TRP A 48 2.71 -3.18 -16.04
CA TRP A 48 3.63 -4.20 -16.53
C TRP A 48 4.35 -3.79 -17.83
N GLY A 49 4.23 -2.52 -18.22
CA GLY A 49 4.88 -1.97 -19.40
C GLY A 49 4.11 -2.18 -20.71
N TYR A 50 2.85 -2.65 -20.66
CA TYR A 50 2.02 -2.90 -21.85
C TYR A 50 0.96 -1.81 -22.05
N GLY A 51 0.53 -1.64 -23.31
CA GLY A 51 -0.52 -0.70 -23.69
C GLY A 51 -1.95 -1.21 -23.43
N GLY A 52 -2.14 -2.52 -23.33
CA GLY A 52 -3.43 -3.13 -22.99
C GLY A 52 -3.28 -4.59 -22.58
N SER A 53 -4.21 -5.10 -21.78
CA SER A 53 -4.18 -6.47 -21.24
C SER A 53 -4.59 -7.51 -22.28
N GLY A 54 -5.36 -7.06 -23.29
CA GLY A 54 -5.94 -7.92 -24.31
C GLY A 54 -7.27 -8.56 -23.91
N TYR A 55 -7.77 -8.28 -22.71
CA TYR A 55 -9.06 -8.77 -22.23
C TYR A 55 -10.10 -7.64 -22.21
N THR A 56 -11.36 -8.01 -22.41
CA THR A 56 -12.48 -7.05 -22.46
C THR A 56 -12.85 -6.49 -21.09
N SER A 57 -12.47 -7.17 -20.01
CA SER A 57 -12.78 -6.80 -18.64
C SER A 57 -11.89 -7.55 -17.63
N ALA A 58 -11.90 -7.11 -16.37
CA ALA A 58 -11.18 -7.77 -15.30
C ALA A 58 -11.70 -9.20 -15.03
N ILE A 59 -13.02 -9.41 -15.11
CA ILE A 59 -13.60 -10.75 -14.94
C ILE A 59 -13.22 -11.68 -16.10
N ALA A 60 -13.19 -11.16 -17.34
CA ALA A 60 -12.73 -11.92 -18.49
C ALA A 60 -11.26 -12.32 -18.35
N HIS A 61 -10.42 -11.40 -17.87
CA HIS A 61 -9.02 -11.67 -17.58
C HIS A 61 -8.87 -12.79 -16.53
N TRP A 62 -9.55 -12.70 -15.38
CA TRP A 62 -9.54 -13.74 -14.35
C TRP A 62 -9.92 -15.13 -14.89
N HIS A 63 -10.93 -15.21 -15.74
CA HIS A 63 -11.36 -16.48 -16.33
C HIS A 63 -10.38 -17.04 -17.35
N ALA A 64 -9.65 -16.18 -18.07
CA ALA A 64 -8.61 -16.59 -19.01
C ALA A 64 -7.34 -17.12 -18.30
N VAL A 65 -7.09 -16.76 -17.04
CA VAL A 65 -5.92 -17.25 -16.30
C VAL A 65 -6.06 -18.76 -16.00
N PRO A 66 -5.10 -19.60 -16.41
CA PRO A 66 -5.09 -21.01 -16.07
C PRO A 66 -5.11 -21.24 -14.56
N ALA A 67 -5.79 -22.29 -14.12
CA ALA A 67 -5.95 -22.59 -12.69
C ALA A 67 -4.63 -22.70 -11.93
N SER A 68 -3.55 -23.15 -12.58
CA SER A 68 -2.20 -23.25 -12.00
C SER A 68 -1.58 -21.91 -11.58
N PHE A 69 -2.07 -20.79 -12.13
CA PHE A 69 -1.60 -19.44 -11.79
C PHE A 69 -2.60 -18.67 -10.91
N ARG A 70 -3.77 -19.26 -10.61
CA ARG A 70 -4.79 -18.64 -9.77
C ARG A 70 -4.67 -19.13 -8.34
N HIS A 71 -4.92 -18.22 -7.40
CA HIS A 71 -4.98 -18.48 -5.97
C HIS A 71 -6.35 -18.01 -5.45
N PRO A 72 -7.42 -18.80 -5.68
CA PRO A 72 -8.78 -18.38 -5.34
C PRO A 72 -8.96 -18.15 -3.84
N GLY A 73 -9.63 -17.07 -3.47
CA GLY A 73 -9.93 -16.69 -2.08
C GLY A 73 -8.72 -16.35 -1.20
N ASN A 74 -7.49 -16.50 -1.70
CA ASN A 74 -6.29 -16.25 -0.92
C ASN A 74 -6.10 -14.74 -0.67
N GLY A 75 -6.15 -14.33 0.60
CA GLY A 75 -6.06 -12.92 1.04
C GLY A 75 -4.64 -12.38 1.23
N ASP A 76 -3.62 -13.21 1.00
CA ASP A 76 -2.20 -12.91 1.27
C ASP A 76 -1.36 -12.93 -0.02
N PRO A 77 -1.65 -12.05 -1.00
CA PRO A 77 -0.90 -11.99 -2.24
C PRO A 77 0.53 -11.48 -2.01
N PRO A 78 1.52 -12.01 -2.74
CA PRO A 78 2.83 -11.38 -2.81
C PRO A 78 2.75 -10.07 -3.62
N ALA A 79 3.73 -9.19 -3.42
CA ALA A 79 3.77 -7.92 -4.15
C ALA A 79 3.96 -8.15 -5.66
N GLY A 80 3.25 -7.40 -6.48
CA GLY A 80 3.15 -7.59 -7.92
C GLY A 80 2.13 -8.66 -8.33
N ALA A 81 1.35 -9.27 -7.44
CA ALA A 81 0.24 -10.12 -7.88
C ALA A 81 -0.92 -9.28 -8.45
N LEU A 82 -1.64 -9.84 -9.44
CA LEU A 82 -2.90 -9.29 -9.93
C LEU A 82 -4.04 -9.75 -9.03
N LEU A 83 -4.83 -8.82 -8.54
CA LEU A 83 -5.97 -9.06 -7.66
C LEU A 83 -7.26 -8.92 -8.44
N PHE A 84 -8.21 -9.82 -8.22
CA PHE A 84 -9.48 -9.82 -8.94
C PHE A 84 -10.68 -9.88 -8.00
N TRP A 85 -11.72 -9.13 -8.37
CA TRP A 85 -13.03 -9.18 -7.74
C TRP A 85 -14.12 -9.35 -8.79
N GLU A 86 -15.16 -10.06 -8.40
CA GLU A 86 -16.44 -10.08 -9.10
C GLU A 86 -17.28 -8.90 -8.61
N ILE A 87 -17.65 -8.04 -9.55
CA ILE A 87 -18.55 -6.90 -9.32
C ILE A 87 -19.15 -6.45 -10.64
N GLY A 88 -20.48 -6.40 -10.69
CA GLY A 88 -21.22 -6.07 -11.91
C GLY A 88 -20.80 -6.96 -13.09
N GLU A 89 -20.88 -6.41 -14.30
CA GLU A 89 -20.57 -7.14 -15.54
C GLU A 89 -19.06 -7.28 -15.80
N TYR A 90 -18.25 -6.31 -15.37
CA TYR A 90 -16.85 -6.20 -15.78
C TYR A 90 -15.85 -6.75 -14.75
N GLY A 91 -16.26 -6.93 -13.49
CA GLY A 91 -15.35 -7.20 -12.39
C GLY A 91 -14.42 -6.03 -12.09
N HIS A 92 -13.44 -6.27 -11.22
CA HIS A 92 -12.41 -5.30 -10.88
C HIS A 92 -11.04 -5.95 -10.76
N ALA A 93 -10.00 -5.20 -11.15
CA ALA A 93 -8.61 -5.62 -11.00
C ALA A 93 -7.78 -4.57 -10.25
N ALA A 94 -6.78 -5.02 -9.50
CA ALA A 94 -5.81 -4.16 -8.82
C ALA A 94 -4.43 -4.84 -8.75
N LEU A 95 -3.40 -4.07 -8.42
CA LEU A 95 -2.05 -4.61 -8.19
C LEU A 95 -1.77 -4.70 -6.69
N ALA A 96 -1.36 -5.87 -6.18
CA ALA A 96 -0.82 -5.98 -4.83
C ALA A 96 0.53 -5.26 -4.75
N VAL A 97 0.69 -4.34 -3.79
CA VAL A 97 1.92 -3.53 -3.67
C VAL A 97 2.66 -3.73 -2.36
N ALA A 98 1.98 -4.23 -1.33
CA ALA A 98 2.56 -4.62 -0.04
C ALA A 98 1.59 -5.59 0.66
N PRO A 99 1.98 -6.26 1.76
CA PRO A 99 1.06 -7.13 2.51
C PRO A 99 -0.25 -6.42 2.86
N GLY A 100 -1.37 -6.98 2.40
CA GLY A 100 -2.72 -6.43 2.63
C GLY A 100 -3.01 -5.10 1.92
N GLN A 101 -2.17 -4.62 1.01
CA GLN A 101 -2.33 -3.34 0.29
C GLN A 101 -2.36 -3.53 -1.23
N ALA A 102 -3.21 -2.76 -1.89
CA ALA A 102 -3.34 -2.71 -3.34
C ALA A 102 -3.26 -1.28 -3.86
N ALA A 103 -2.65 -1.09 -5.02
CA ALA A 103 -2.85 0.08 -5.85
C ALA A 103 -4.04 -0.20 -6.77
N SER A 104 -5.08 0.62 -6.67
CA SER A 104 -6.35 0.36 -7.33
C SER A 104 -7.00 1.63 -7.85
N THR A 105 -7.62 1.55 -9.03
CA THR A 105 -8.29 2.69 -9.66
C THR A 105 -9.68 2.89 -9.10
N ASP A 106 -10.16 4.13 -9.10
CA ASP A 106 -11.56 4.51 -8.85
C ASP A 106 -12.10 4.21 -7.45
N ILE A 107 -11.28 3.73 -6.51
CA ILE A 107 -11.73 3.39 -5.16
C ILE A 107 -12.13 4.68 -4.44
N ARG A 108 -11.17 5.49 -3.97
CA ARG A 108 -11.41 6.72 -3.18
C ARG A 108 -11.67 7.92 -4.05
N ARG A 109 -10.99 8.01 -5.19
CA ARG A 109 -11.05 9.13 -6.11
C ARG A 109 -11.34 8.61 -7.53
N LYS A 110 -12.42 9.11 -8.13
CA LYS A 110 -12.78 8.79 -9.52
C LYS A 110 -11.62 9.16 -10.46
N GLY A 111 -11.24 8.23 -11.32
CA GLY A 111 -10.19 8.41 -12.32
C GLY A 111 -8.76 8.37 -11.79
N LYS A 112 -8.57 8.08 -10.50
CA LYS A 112 -7.25 8.09 -9.85
C LYS A 112 -6.89 6.72 -9.31
N VAL A 113 -5.59 6.51 -9.10
CA VAL A 113 -5.06 5.35 -8.39
C VAL A 113 -4.96 5.69 -6.91
N ASP A 114 -5.47 4.81 -6.06
CA ASP A 114 -5.39 4.92 -4.61
C ASP A 114 -4.62 3.73 -4.04
N LEU A 115 -3.79 3.99 -3.04
CA LEU A 115 -3.23 2.96 -2.18
C LEU A 115 -4.26 2.62 -1.10
N VAL A 116 -4.79 1.40 -1.13
CA VAL A 116 -5.88 0.97 -0.25
C VAL A 116 -5.63 -0.42 0.34
N PRO A 117 -6.18 -0.72 1.54
CA PRO A 117 -6.30 -2.09 1.98
C PRO A 117 -7.06 -2.94 0.94
N ILE A 118 -6.59 -4.17 0.66
CA ILE A 118 -7.25 -5.10 -0.27
C ILE A 118 -8.73 -5.26 0.11
N GLY A 119 -9.03 -5.34 1.41
CA GLY A 119 -10.40 -5.48 1.88
C GLY A 119 -11.29 -4.25 1.70
N GLU A 120 -10.74 -3.08 1.39
CA GLU A 120 -11.56 -1.88 1.16
C GLU A 120 -12.43 -2.02 -0.09
N VAL A 121 -11.93 -2.70 -1.13
CA VAL A 121 -12.65 -2.90 -2.40
C VAL A 121 -14.00 -3.60 -2.16
N HIS A 122 -13.98 -4.75 -1.48
CA HIS A 122 -15.22 -5.49 -1.20
C HIS A 122 -16.13 -4.77 -0.20
N ARG A 123 -15.55 -4.11 0.82
CA ARG A 123 -16.37 -3.39 1.82
C ARG A 123 -17.11 -2.21 1.22
N ARG A 124 -16.49 -1.51 0.26
CA ARG A 124 -17.01 -0.24 -0.25
C ARG A 124 -17.95 -0.42 -1.43
N TRP A 125 -17.76 -1.49 -2.21
CA TRP A 125 -18.55 -1.74 -3.40
C TRP A 125 -19.42 -3.00 -3.34
N GLY A 126 -19.35 -3.77 -2.24
CA GLY A 126 -20.05 -5.06 -2.16
C GLY A 126 -19.48 -6.11 -3.12
N ALA A 127 -18.24 -5.93 -3.59
CA ALA A 127 -17.58 -6.84 -4.52
C ALA A 127 -17.19 -8.16 -3.85
N VAL A 128 -17.21 -9.28 -4.59
CA VAL A 128 -16.72 -10.57 -4.08
C VAL A 128 -15.25 -10.73 -4.48
N TYR A 129 -14.37 -10.91 -3.50
CA TYR A 129 -12.95 -11.14 -3.79
C TYR A 129 -12.75 -12.55 -4.36
N LEU A 130 -12.23 -12.64 -5.58
CA LEU A 130 -12.00 -13.90 -6.28
C LEU A 130 -10.67 -14.52 -5.89
N GLY A 131 -9.66 -13.70 -5.62
CA GLY A 131 -8.30 -14.13 -5.31
C GLY A 131 -7.26 -13.35 -6.10
N TRP A 132 -6.07 -13.94 -6.20
CA TRP A 132 -4.95 -13.33 -6.92
C TRP A 132 -4.32 -14.27 -7.93
N THR A 133 -3.58 -13.70 -8.88
CA THR A 133 -2.81 -14.46 -9.88
C THR A 133 -1.39 -13.94 -10.02
N ALA A 134 -0.48 -14.79 -10.51
CA ALA A 134 0.72 -14.29 -11.19
C ALA A 134 0.31 -13.41 -12.39
N PRO A 135 1.15 -12.47 -12.86
CA PRO A 135 0.78 -11.55 -13.93
C PRO A 135 0.65 -12.27 -15.27
N TYR A 136 -0.55 -12.77 -15.57
CA TYR A 136 -0.84 -13.58 -16.74
C TYR A 136 -1.11 -12.71 -17.97
N LEU A 137 -0.03 -12.23 -18.62
CA LEU A 137 -0.08 -11.21 -19.67
C LEU A 137 -0.09 -11.81 -21.10
N ALA A 138 -0.73 -12.97 -21.28
CA ALA A 138 -0.69 -13.72 -22.53
C ALA A 138 -1.26 -12.93 -23.72
N ALA A 139 -2.35 -12.19 -23.51
CA ALA A 139 -3.01 -11.37 -24.53
C ALA A 139 -2.51 -9.91 -24.57
N ALA A 140 -1.56 -9.53 -23.70
CA ALA A 140 -1.13 -8.14 -23.59
C ALA A 140 -0.50 -7.61 -24.89
N TRP A 141 -0.64 -6.32 -25.15
CA TRP A 141 -0.16 -5.71 -26.39
C TRP A 141 0.34 -4.29 -26.17
N GLY A 142 1.01 -3.73 -27.18
CA GLY A 142 1.54 -2.38 -27.13
C GLY A 142 2.66 -2.18 -26.10
N ARG A 143 2.92 -0.91 -25.79
CA ARG A 143 3.90 -0.48 -24.80
C ARG A 143 3.32 0.67 -23.98
N ASN A 144 3.56 0.63 -22.67
CA ASN A 144 3.47 1.82 -21.84
C ASN A 144 4.73 2.67 -22.13
N PRO A 145 4.59 3.93 -22.59
CA PRO A 145 5.74 4.79 -22.85
C PRO A 145 6.32 5.42 -21.58
N HIS A 146 5.66 5.28 -20.42
CA HIS A 146 6.11 5.85 -19.15
C HIS A 146 6.87 4.80 -18.35
N GLU A 147 8.15 5.06 -18.06
CA GLU A 147 9.00 4.15 -17.30
C GLU A 147 8.66 4.17 -15.79
N PRO A 148 8.92 3.07 -15.05
CA PRO A 148 8.79 3.03 -13.59
C PRO A 148 9.73 4.05 -12.96
N ARG A 149 9.15 5.11 -12.41
CA ARG A 149 9.89 6.13 -11.67
C ARG A 149 9.48 6.07 -10.21
N ALA A 150 10.44 5.79 -9.34
CA ALA A 150 10.22 5.92 -7.91
C ALA A 150 9.80 7.36 -7.61
N VAL A 151 8.60 7.53 -7.05
CA VAL A 151 8.21 8.82 -6.48
C VAL A 151 9.06 9.00 -5.22
N PRO A 152 9.80 10.12 -5.09
CA PRO A 152 10.54 10.41 -3.87
C PRO A 152 9.58 10.37 -2.67
N ARG A 153 9.80 9.41 -1.78
CA ARG A 153 9.08 9.31 -0.51
C ARG A 153 9.76 10.26 0.47
N PRO A 154 9.01 10.97 1.33
CA PRO A 154 9.63 11.70 2.44
C PRO A 154 10.50 10.75 3.25
N ALA A 155 11.77 11.10 3.43
CA ALA A 155 12.66 10.39 4.36
C ALA A 155 12.57 11.09 5.72
N ILE A 156 12.31 10.32 6.77
CA ILE A 156 12.36 10.77 8.16
C ILE A 156 13.49 10.06 8.88
N HIS A 157 14.18 10.77 9.76
CA HIS A 157 15.27 10.25 10.55
C HIS A 157 14.72 9.58 11.80
N LEU A 158 15.08 8.31 12.03
CA LEU A 158 14.65 7.60 13.23
C LEU A 158 15.01 8.38 14.51
N ALA A 159 16.22 8.97 14.54
CA ALA A 159 16.68 9.74 15.68
C ALA A 159 15.79 10.96 16.00
N SER A 160 15.30 11.67 14.96
CA SER A 160 14.39 12.80 15.12
C SER A 160 13.09 12.37 15.80
N VAL A 161 12.47 11.29 15.32
CA VAL A 161 11.19 10.84 15.87
C VAL A 161 11.35 10.23 17.27
N VAL A 162 12.45 9.53 17.55
CA VAL A 162 12.77 9.04 18.91
C VAL A 162 13.02 10.20 19.87
N ASP A 163 13.73 11.24 19.44
CA ASP A 163 13.98 12.42 20.24
C ASP A 163 12.67 13.14 20.60
N ALA A 164 11.77 13.31 19.62
CA ALA A 164 10.44 13.86 19.85
C ALA A 164 9.63 12.97 20.81
N ALA A 165 9.57 11.66 20.59
CA ALA A 165 8.80 10.73 21.42
C ALA A 165 9.25 10.70 22.89
N ARG A 166 10.51 11.05 23.17
CA ARG A 166 11.05 11.14 24.54
C ARG A 166 10.82 12.50 25.19
N LYS A 167 10.80 13.59 24.42
CA LYS A 167 10.75 14.97 24.94
C LYS A 167 9.33 15.53 24.97
N ASP A 168 8.59 15.36 23.89
CA ASP A 168 7.30 16.02 23.69
C ASP A 168 6.21 15.61 24.71
N PRO A 169 6.10 14.35 25.18
CA PRO A 169 5.02 13.97 26.11
C PRO A 169 5.03 14.71 27.45
N ALA A 170 6.20 15.15 27.90
CA ALA A 170 6.39 15.90 29.16
C ALA A 170 6.58 17.41 28.93
N ALA A 171 6.61 17.86 27.67
CA ALA A 171 6.84 19.25 27.34
C ALA A 171 5.55 20.10 27.52
N PRO A 172 5.67 21.42 27.69
CA PRO A 172 4.51 22.31 27.71
C PRO A 172 3.65 22.16 26.45
N GLN A 173 2.34 22.37 26.59
CA GLN A 173 1.40 22.31 25.48
C GLN A 173 1.86 23.22 24.33
N GLY A 174 1.99 22.67 23.12
CA GLY A 174 2.44 23.40 21.93
C GLY A 174 3.92 23.19 21.56
N SER A 175 4.72 22.58 22.44
CA SER A 175 6.04 22.07 22.11
C SER A 175 5.95 20.90 21.12
N ALA A 176 6.83 20.90 20.12
CA ALA A 176 6.86 19.88 19.07
C ALA A 176 8.26 19.79 18.45
N ALA A 177 9.09 18.91 18.99
CA ALA A 177 10.39 18.61 18.40
C ALA A 177 10.19 17.92 17.04
N HIS A 178 11.03 18.25 16.05
CA HIS A 178 11.00 17.61 14.72
C HIS A 178 9.61 17.61 14.05
N ARG A 179 8.84 18.70 14.25
CA ARG A 179 7.42 18.83 13.88
C ARG A 179 7.05 18.30 12.49
N ALA A 180 7.89 18.56 11.49
CA ALA A 180 7.63 18.11 10.12
C ALA A 180 7.65 16.58 9.99
N GLU A 181 8.62 15.92 10.62
CA GLU A 181 8.78 14.46 10.60
C GLU A 181 7.73 13.77 11.47
N VAL A 182 7.46 14.31 12.67
CA VAL A 182 6.42 13.79 13.57
C VAL A 182 5.05 13.82 12.90
N ARG A 183 4.72 14.91 12.18
CA ARG A 183 3.43 15.02 11.48
C ARG A 183 3.27 13.96 10.38
N ILE A 184 4.36 13.48 9.78
CA ILE A 184 4.30 12.34 8.84
C ILE A 184 3.86 11.07 9.58
N VAL A 185 4.44 10.81 10.74
CA VAL A 185 4.11 9.64 11.59
C VAL A 185 2.68 9.74 12.12
N GLU A 186 2.25 10.89 12.63
CA GLU A 186 0.89 11.09 13.13
C GLU A 186 -0.17 10.90 12.05
N ARG A 187 0.05 11.42 10.83
CA ARG A 187 -0.87 11.18 9.71
C ARG A 187 -0.97 9.69 9.38
N ALA A 188 0.14 8.96 9.47
CA ALA A 188 0.15 7.52 9.28
C ALA A 188 -0.64 6.80 10.40
N LEU A 189 -0.42 7.15 11.66
CA LEU A 189 -1.19 6.61 12.79
C LEU A 189 -2.69 6.96 12.71
N ALA A 190 -3.03 8.15 12.22
CA ALA A 190 -4.41 8.54 11.98
C ALA A 190 -5.04 7.73 10.84
N ALA A 191 -4.31 7.46 9.76
CA ALA A 191 -4.74 6.58 8.69
C ALA A 191 -4.93 5.12 9.16
N GLU A 192 -4.19 4.70 10.18
CA GLU A 192 -4.40 3.42 10.87
C GLU A 192 -5.62 3.43 11.81
N GLY A 193 -6.26 4.58 12.05
CA GLY A 193 -7.32 4.76 13.03
C GLY A 193 -6.85 4.68 14.48
N LEU A 194 -5.54 4.84 14.71
CA LEU A 194 -4.92 4.80 16.04
C LEU A 194 -4.81 6.19 16.68
N LEU A 195 -4.85 7.25 15.85
CA LEU A 195 -4.77 8.64 16.30
C LEU A 195 -5.92 9.46 15.71
N ALA A 196 -6.64 10.21 16.54
CA ALA A 196 -7.69 11.10 16.05
C ALA A 196 -7.08 12.30 15.30
N ALA A 197 -7.70 12.74 14.19
CA ALA A 197 -7.17 13.80 13.33
C ALA A 197 -6.84 15.12 14.06
N ARG A 198 -7.57 15.44 15.14
CA ARG A 198 -7.30 16.63 15.98
C ARG A 198 -5.95 16.60 16.70
N TRP A 199 -5.33 15.44 16.81
CA TRP A 199 -4.03 15.24 17.44
C TRP A 199 -2.89 15.13 16.41
N VAL A 200 -3.16 15.43 15.13
CA VAL A 200 -2.12 15.51 14.09
C VAL A 200 -1.58 16.95 14.06
N ASP A 201 -0.85 17.34 15.09
CA ASP A 201 -0.31 18.70 15.27
C ASP A 201 1.21 18.79 15.03
N GLY A 202 1.87 17.63 14.93
CA GLY A 202 3.30 17.42 14.77
C GLY A 202 4.05 17.35 16.10
N SER A 203 3.37 17.17 17.23
CA SER A 203 3.99 16.92 18.54
C SER A 203 3.86 15.44 18.91
N PHE A 204 4.98 14.79 19.24
CA PHE A 204 4.94 13.38 19.67
C PHE A 204 4.49 13.29 21.13
N GLY A 205 3.32 13.85 21.45
CA GLY A 205 2.77 13.88 22.80
C GLY A 205 2.27 12.52 23.27
N SER A 206 1.72 12.47 24.49
CA SER A 206 1.24 11.22 25.11
C SER A 206 0.22 10.46 24.26
N ARG A 207 -0.67 11.17 23.55
CA ARG A 207 -1.64 10.54 22.62
C ARG A 207 -0.96 9.86 21.43
N THR A 208 0.14 10.43 20.94
CA THR A 208 0.94 9.87 19.85
C THR A 208 1.75 8.66 20.33
N VAL A 209 2.24 8.68 21.59
CA VAL A 209 2.85 7.51 22.25
C VAL A 209 1.86 6.34 22.35
N ASP A 210 0.66 6.58 22.86
CA ASP A 210 -0.40 5.55 22.96
C ASP A 210 -0.73 4.98 21.57
N ALA A 211 -0.90 5.86 20.57
CA ALA A 211 -1.20 5.47 19.20
C ALA A 211 -0.07 4.64 18.58
N TYR A 212 1.19 5.00 18.81
CA TYR A 212 2.33 4.26 18.31
C TYR A 212 2.51 2.91 19.00
N SER A 213 2.17 2.81 20.29
CA SER A 213 2.07 1.51 20.99
C SER A 213 1.00 0.60 20.36
N GLY A 214 -0.16 1.16 20.03
CA GLY A 214 -1.18 0.47 19.23
C GLY A 214 -0.66 -0.03 17.88
N TRP A 215 0.24 0.73 17.23
CA TRP A 215 0.90 0.29 16.00
C TRP A 215 1.92 -0.83 16.23
N GLN A 216 2.71 -0.75 17.32
CA GLN A 216 3.62 -1.82 17.73
C GLN A 216 2.86 -3.14 17.98
N HIS A 217 1.67 -3.08 18.57
CA HIS A 217 0.78 -4.25 18.68
C HIS A 217 0.37 -4.83 17.34
N ARG A 218 -0.01 -3.99 16.36
CA ARG A 218 -0.29 -4.45 14.99
C ARG A 218 0.93 -5.06 14.30
N CYS A 219 2.13 -4.68 14.74
CA CYS A 219 3.38 -5.30 14.31
C CYS A 219 3.73 -6.61 15.05
N GLY A 220 2.91 -7.04 16.02
CA GLY A 220 3.09 -8.26 16.80
C GLY A 220 3.87 -8.09 18.11
N LEU A 221 4.15 -6.86 18.54
CA LEU A 221 4.81 -6.59 19.82
C LEU A 221 3.78 -6.56 20.97
N THR A 222 4.24 -6.81 22.19
CA THR A 222 3.39 -6.90 23.39
C THR A 222 3.84 -5.94 24.50
N GLY A 223 2.90 -5.65 25.39
CA GLY A 223 3.04 -4.78 26.55
C GLY A 223 2.43 -3.40 26.35
N SER A 224 2.93 -2.35 27.00
CA SER A 224 2.35 -1.00 26.92
C SER A 224 3.35 0.08 27.36
N PRO A 225 3.09 1.37 27.09
CA PRO A 225 3.95 2.46 27.55
C PRO A 225 4.09 2.56 29.07
N ALA A 226 3.13 2.03 29.82
CA ALA A 226 3.17 1.99 31.29
C ALA A 226 4.09 0.89 31.86
N GLN A 227 4.48 -0.08 31.03
CA GLN A 227 5.31 -1.22 31.45
C GLN A 227 6.78 -0.97 31.14
N HIS A 228 7.62 -1.01 32.18
CA HIS A 228 9.06 -0.83 32.02
C HIS A 228 9.67 -1.95 31.14
N GLY A 229 10.45 -1.56 30.13
CA GLY A 229 11.11 -2.49 29.22
C GLY A 229 10.17 -3.20 28.22
N SER A 230 8.93 -2.72 28.06
CA SER A 230 7.98 -3.28 27.10
C SER A 230 8.45 -3.13 25.66
N ALA A 231 8.12 -4.11 24.81
CA ALA A 231 8.34 -4.02 23.37
C ALA A 231 7.31 -3.11 22.65
N ALA A 232 6.16 -2.87 23.27
CA ALA A 232 5.11 -1.95 22.78
C ALA A 232 5.06 -0.67 23.65
N ASP A 233 6.23 -0.07 23.87
CA ASP A 233 6.44 1.10 24.74
C ASP A 233 5.97 2.45 24.16
N GLY A 234 5.53 2.47 22.90
CA GLY A 234 5.14 3.70 22.19
C GLY A 234 6.32 4.50 21.62
N ILE A 235 7.56 4.01 21.75
CA ILE A 235 8.74 4.65 21.17
C ILE A 235 9.06 4.05 19.80
N PRO A 236 9.24 4.88 18.75
CA PRO A 236 9.59 4.38 17.43
C PRO A 236 10.92 3.60 17.39
N GLY A 237 10.85 2.33 16.98
CA GLY A 237 12.01 1.53 16.61
C GLY A 237 12.14 1.42 15.09
N ARG A 238 13.35 1.18 14.58
CA ARG A 238 13.62 1.12 13.12
C ARG A 238 12.65 0.19 12.38
N THR A 239 12.43 -1.01 12.92
CA THR A 239 11.56 -2.03 12.29
C THR A 239 10.10 -1.60 12.24
N THR A 240 9.53 -1.11 13.35
CA THR A 240 8.11 -0.72 13.39
C THR A 240 7.87 0.57 12.62
N LEU A 241 8.81 1.51 12.64
CA LEU A 241 8.71 2.76 11.89
C LEU A 241 8.86 2.50 10.38
N ALA A 242 9.77 1.62 9.96
CA ALA A 242 9.89 1.22 8.57
C ALA A 242 8.65 0.46 8.07
N ARG A 243 7.99 -0.36 8.91
CA ARG A 243 6.71 -0.99 8.57
C ARG A 243 5.60 0.05 8.40
N LEU A 244 5.52 1.04 9.28
CA LEU A 244 4.57 2.15 9.16
C LEU A 244 4.85 2.94 7.88
N GLY A 245 6.12 3.27 7.65
CA GLY A 245 6.62 3.92 6.45
C GLY A 245 6.19 3.17 5.20
N ALA A 246 6.52 1.89 5.09
CA ALA A 246 6.15 1.03 3.97
C ALA A 246 4.64 1.09 3.65
N LYS A 247 3.79 1.13 4.68
CA LYS A 247 2.33 1.21 4.54
C LYS A 247 1.81 2.60 4.17
N HIS A 248 2.48 3.67 4.63
CA HIS A 248 1.98 5.05 4.50
C HIS A 248 2.84 5.98 3.63
N GLY A 249 3.82 5.44 2.91
CA GLY A 249 4.53 6.16 1.86
C GLY A 249 5.67 7.08 2.33
N PHE A 250 6.37 6.74 3.41
CA PHE A 250 7.61 7.42 3.84
C PHE A 250 8.74 6.43 4.12
N ASP A 251 9.99 6.87 4.04
CA ASP A 251 11.19 6.07 4.29
C ASP A 251 11.86 6.47 5.60
N VAL A 252 12.62 5.54 6.19
CA VAL A 252 13.34 5.76 7.44
C VAL A 252 14.84 5.79 7.16
N ALA A 253 15.46 6.95 7.39
CA ALA A 253 16.91 7.14 7.36
C ALA A 253 17.53 6.64 8.68
#